data_AF-J4H5G6-F1
#
_entry.id   AF-J4H5G6-F1
#
_cell.length_a   1.000
_cell.length_b   1.000
_cell.length_c   1.000
_cell.angle_alpha   90.00
_cell.angle_beta   90.00
_cell.angle_gamma   90.00
#
_symmetry.space_group_name_H-M   'P 1'
#
loop_
_entity.id
_entity.type
_entity.pdbx_description
1 polymer ?
#
loop_
_entity_poly.entity_id
_entity_poly.type
_entity_poly.pdbx_seq_one_letter_code
_entity_poly.pdbx_strand_id
1 'polypeptide(L)'
;MADVATKRGVLIDFDLARIQRDDPSATGRERTGTVPFMAVDFLTQKYLAGQIAHLYRHDLESCIWVLGYTLLSDAVPDVKAWDTGHFKQCRNNKLAFLMDLMRHSASGAKKSMWEMFGNHALHWLKKLLQRVDDAAYQRATRNTQYEGTHDELSSEDERVLERWMSSTLEAASAIIQDFEKFMHSKLAHLGFAPLTQDQLSASS
;
A
#
# COMPACT_ATOMS: atom_id res chain seq x y z
N MET A 1 -3.88 0.80 -19.85
CA MET A 1 -3.38 1.23 -21.19
C MET A 1 -3.19 2.74 -21.18
N ALA A 2 -2.10 3.26 -21.76
CA ALA A 2 -1.85 4.71 -21.82
C ALA A 2 -2.11 5.24 -23.23
N ASP A 3 -2.91 6.29 -23.34
CA ASP A 3 -3.01 7.09 -24.55
C ASP A 3 -1.93 8.18 -24.49
N VAL A 4 -0.92 8.03 -25.33
CA VAL A 4 0.23 8.93 -25.39
C VAL A 4 -0.16 10.31 -25.95
N ALA A 5 -1.15 10.37 -26.84
CA ALA A 5 -1.60 11.61 -27.46
C ALA A 5 -2.38 12.46 -26.45
N THR A 6 -3.29 11.84 -25.68
CA THR A 6 -4.10 12.57 -24.69
C THR A 6 -3.46 12.61 -23.30
N LYS A 7 -2.33 11.93 -23.09
CA LYS A 7 -1.68 11.73 -21.78
C LYS A 7 -2.64 11.17 -20.72
N ARG A 8 -3.54 10.25 -21.12
CA ARG A 8 -4.52 9.62 -20.24
C ARG A 8 -4.14 8.17 -19.96
N GLY A 9 -4.34 7.74 -18.72
CA GLY A 9 -4.28 6.34 -18.34
C GLY A 9 -5.69 5.78 -18.21
N VAL A 10 -5.93 4.61 -18.81
CA VAL A 10 -7.16 3.84 -18.61
C VAL A 10 -6.81 2.61 -17.79
N LEU A 11 -7.45 2.47 -16.62
CA LEU A 11 -7.43 1.22 -15.87
C LEU A 11 -8.27 0.19 -16.64
N ILE A 12 -7.65 -0.93 -16.94
CA ILE A 12 -8.23 -2.03 -17.72
C ILE A 12 -8.05 -3.32 -16.92
N ASP A 13 -8.56 -4.43 -17.45
CA ASP A 13 -8.37 -5.76 -16.87
C ASP A 13 -9.10 -5.94 -15.52
N PHE A 14 -10.43 -5.86 -15.59
CA PHE A 14 -11.33 -6.02 -14.44
C PHE A 14 -11.85 -7.47 -14.30
N ASP A 15 -11.27 -8.43 -15.03
CA ASP A 15 -11.65 -9.85 -14.98
C ASP A 15 -11.41 -10.47 -13.59
N LEU A 16 -10.40 -9.96 -12.87
CA LEU A 16 -10.09 -10.35 -11.49
C LEU A 16 -10.68 -9.39 -10.44
N ALA A 17 -11.42 -8.35 -10.85
CA ALA A 17 -12.04 -7.41 -9.92
C ALA A 17 -13.17 -8.07 -9.13
N ARG A 18 -13.32 -7.70 -7.86
CA ARG A 18 -14.33 -8.27 -6.96
C ARG A 18 -15.28 -7.20 -6.47
N ILE A 19 -16.57 -7.52 -6.48
CA ILE A 19 -17.61 -6.71 -5.84
C ILE A 19 -17.70 -7.18 -4.39
N GLN A 20 -17.25 -6.34 -3.46
CA GLN A 20 -17.14 -6.69 -2.03
C GLN A 20 -18.49 -7.05 -1.38
N ARG A 21 -19.62 -6.70 -1.99
CA ARG A 21 -20.98 -6.94 -1.47
C ARG A 21 -21.51 -8.35 -1.71
N ASP A 22 -20.99 -9.05 -2.71
CA ASP A 22 -21.70 -10.23 -3.24
C ASP A 22 -21.22 -11.56 -2.64
N ASP A 23 -20.03 -11.60 -2.03
CA ASP A 23 -19.53 -12.82 -1.38
C ASP A 23 -18.46 -12.55 -0.30
N PRO A 24 -18.85 -12.46 0.99
CA PRO A 24 -17.90 -12.42 2.12
C PRO A 24 -17.04 -13.69 2.23
N SER A 25 -17.43 -14.77 1.55
CA SER A 25 -16.76 -16.08 1.56
C SER A 25 -15.87 -16.33 0.34
N ALA A 26 -15.70 -15.34 -0.54
CA ALA A 26 -14.72 -15.37 -1.61
C ALA A 26 -13.31 -15.33 -1.00
N THR A 27 -12.83 -16.50 -0.61
CA THR A 27 -11.59 -16.75 0.16
C THR A 27 -10.30 -16.28 -0.53
N GLY A 28 -10.33 -15.58 -1.67
CA GLY A 28 -9.11 -15.16 -2.37
C GLY A 28 -8.24 -16.33 -2.84
N ARG A 29 -8.83 -17.53 -2.99
CA ARG A 29 -8.12 -18.75 -3.41
C ARG A 29 -7.63 -18.71 -4.85
N GLU A 30 -8.20 -17.83 -5.67
CA GLU A 30 -7.63 -17.55 -6.98
C GLU A 30 -6.33 -16.78 -6.77
N ARG A 31 -5.23 -17.32 -7.26
CA ARG A 31 -3.91 -16.70 -7.20
C ARG A 31 -3.92 -15.45 -8.08
N THR A 32 -4.45 -14.35 -7.57
CA THR A 32 -4.65 -13.11 -8.32
C THR A 32 -3.50 -12.14 -8.08
N GLY A 33 -2.93 -11.61 -9.16
CA GLY A 33 -1.92 -10.56 -9.12
C GLY A 33 -0.49 -11.02 -9.41
N THR A 34 0.30 -10.05 -9.86
CA THR A 34 1.73 -10.22 -10.14
C THR A 34 2.51 -10.08 -8.83
N VAL A 35 3.30 -11.09 -8.45
CA VAL A 35 3.98 -11.18 -7.14
C VAL A 35 4.70 -9.89 -6.71
N PRO A 36 5.49 -9.20 -7.57
CA PRO A 36 6.07 -7.89 -7.29
C PRO A 36 5.10 -6.81 -6.79
N PHE A 37 3.84 -6.86 -7.21
CA PHE A 37 2.86 -5.80 -6.95
C PHE A 37 1.86 -6.17 -5.87
N MET A 38 1.78 -7.43 -5.47
CA MET A 38 0.92 -7.87 -4.36
C MET A 38 1.26 -7.14 -3.05
N ALA A 39 0.21 -6.82 -2.28
CA ALA A 39 0.34 -6.34 -0.91
C ALA A 39 1.13 -7.33 -0.02
N VAL A 40 1.81 -6.83 1.00
CA VAL A 40 2.66 -7.63 1.91
C VAL A 40 1.89 -8.75 2.60
N ASP A 41 0.62 -8.54 2.91
CA ASP A 41 -0.26 -9.53 3.54
C ASP A 41 -0.57 -10.71 2.61
N PHE A 42 -0.68 -10.46 1.30
CA PHE A 42 -0.87 -11.49 0.29
C PHE A 42 0.37 -12.37 0.11
N LEU A 43 1.54 -11.89 0.52
CA LEU A 43 2.81 -12.62 0.41
C LEU A 43 3.03 -13.60 1.58
N THR A 44 1.96 -14.23 2.06
CA THR A 44 1.96 -15.16 3.20
C THR A 44 1.23 -16.47 2.90
N GLN A 45 1.51 -17.50 3.70
CA GLN A 45 0.78 -18.78 3.60
C GLN A 45 -0.71 -18.64 3.93
N LYS A 46 -1.09 -17.65 4.75
CA LYS A 46 -2.49 -17.39 5.09
C LYS A 46 -3.31 -16.99 3.86
N TYR A 47 -2.74 -16.17 2.98
CA TYR A 47 -3.39 -15.82 1.72
C TYR A 47 -3.52 -17.03 0.80
N LEU A 48 -2.48 -17.85 0.67
CA LEU A 48 -2.54 -19.10 -0.11
C LEU A 48 -3.58 -20.10 0.44
N ALA A 49 -3.80 -20.11 1.76
CA ALA A 49 -4.85 -20.90 2.41
C ALA A 49 -6.26 -20.27 2.30
N GLY A 50 -6.36 -19.10 1.67
CA GLY A 50 -7.60 -18.34 1.50
C GLY A 50 -8.15 -17.70 2.78
N GLN A 51 -7.26 -17.36 3.71
CA GLN A 51 -7.61 -16.81 5.03
C GLN A 51 -7.51 -15.29 5.09
N ILE A 52 -7.06 -14.65 4.02
CA ILE A 52 -6.95 -13.19 3.92
C ILE A 52 -7.94 -12.73 2.86
N ALA A 53 -8.94 -11.96 3.29
CA ALA A 53 -9.88 -11.31 2.38
C ALA A 53 -9.18 -10.20 1.60
N HIS A 54 -9.56 -10.01 0.33
CA HIS A 54 -9.09 -8.87 -0.46
C HIS A 54 -9.85 -7.61 -0.03
N LEU A 55 -9.14 -6.61 0.49
CA LEU A 55 -9.67 -5.31 0.91
C LEU A 55 -9.13 -4.20 -0.01
N TYR A 56 -9.85 -3.09 -0.15
CA TYR A 56 -9.41 -1.93 -0.96
C TYR A 56 -8.00 -1.42 -0.63
N ARG A 57 -7.57 -1.53 0.63
CA ARG A 57 -6.21 -1.15 1.04
C ARG A 57 -5.11 -1.94 0.31
N HIS A 58 -5.38 -3.17 -0.10
CA HIS A 58 -4.43 -3.98 -0.85
C HIS A 58 -4.20 -3.41 -2.24
N ASP A 59 -5.23 -2.81 -2.86
CA ASP A 59 -5.10 -2.18 -4.17
C ASP A 59 -4.29 -0.87 -4.06
N LEU A 60 -4.54 -0.07 -3.02
CA LEU A 60 -3.71 1.11 -2.74
C LEU A 60 -2.25 0.74 -2.50
N GLU A 61 -2.00 -0.27 -1.67
CA GLU A 61 -0.65 -0.78 -1.42
C GLU A 61 -0.01 -1.28 -2.72
N SER A 62 -0.75 -2.01 -3.55
CA SER A 62 -0.27 -2.51 -4.84
C SER A 62 0.10 -1.37 -5.80
N CYS A 63 -0.70 -0.31 -5.86
CA CYS A 63 -0.39 0.90 -6.63
C CYS A 63 0.92 1.56 -6.18
N ILE A 64 1.17 1.63 -4.86
CA ILE A 64 2.42 2.16 -4.31
C ILE A 64 3.61 1.27 -4.70
N TRP A 65 3.44 -0.05 -4.67
CA TRP A 65 4.48 -0.99 -5.12
C TRP A 65 4.79 -0.86 -6.61
N VAL A 66 3.77 -0.71 -7.46
CA VAL A 66 3.95 -0.45 -8.91
C VAL A 66 4.73 0.84 -9.14
N LEU A 67 4.41 1.91 -8.41
CA LEU A 67 5.13 3.19 -8.50
C LEU A 67 6.61 3.01 -8.14
N GLY A 68 6.89 2.36 -7.01
CA GLY A 68 8.26 2.05 -6.57
C GLY A 68 9.02 1.24 -7.60
N TYR A 69 8.43 0.14 -8.09
CA TYR A 69 9.04 -0.73 -9.08
C TYR A 69 9.33 0.00 -10.40
N THR A 70 8.37 0.78 -10.90
CA THR A 70 8.50 1.52 -12.16
C THR A 70 9.61 2.57 -12.10
N LEU A 71 9.74 3.26 -10.96
CA LEU A 71 10.72 4.32 -10.77
C LEU A 71 12.13 3.81 -10.48
N LEU A 72 12.27 2.68 -9.78
CA LEU A 72 13.56 2.23 -9.25
C LEU A 72 14.15 1.00 -9.92
N SER A 73 13.37 0.15 -10.58
CA SER A 73 13.86 -1.16 -11.07
C SER A 73 15.11 -1.06 -11.93
N ASP A 74 15.27 -0.03 -12.75
CA ASP A 74 16.47 0.15 -13.59
C ASP A 74 17.74 0.54 -12.81
N ALA A 75 17.58 1.15 -11.63
CA ALA A 75 18.66 1.72 -10.84
C ALA A 75 18.98 0.93 -9.55
N VAL A 76 18.02 0.17 -9.04
CA VAL A 76 18.11 -0.53 -7.75
C VAL A 76 17.91 -2.03 -7.95
N PRO A 77 18.98 -2.84 -7.93
CA PRO A 77 18.90 -4.29 -8.11
C PRO A 77 17.94 -4.98 -7.13
N ASP A 78 17.87 -4.50 -5.89
CA ASP A 78 16.99 -5.05 -4.85
C ASP A 78 15.50 -4.97 -5.24
N VAL A 79 15.12 -3.95 -6.00
CA VAL A 79 13.75 -3.80 -6.52
C VAL A 79 13.48 -4.79 -7.65
N LYS A 80 14.47 -5.08 -8.50
CA LYS A 80 14.33 -6.16 -9.50
C LYS A 80 14.18 -7.54 -8.84
N ALA A 81 14.80 -7.74 -7.67
CA ALA A 81 14.69 -9.00 -6.93
C ALA A 81 13.28 -9.28 -6.37
N TRP A 82 12.33 -8.36 -6.51
CA TRP A 82 10.91 -8.61 -6.21
C TRP A 82 10.24 -9.46 -7.29
N ASP A 83 10.78 -9.48 -8.50
CA ASP A 83 10.34 -10.30 -9.63
C ASP A 83 10.76 -11.76 -9.44
N THR A 84 10.09 -12.38 -8.48
CA THR A 84 10.27 -13.78 -8.09
C THR A 84 8.92 -14.47 -8.04
N GLY A 85 8.89 -15.77 -8.34
CA GLY A 85 7.71 -16.61 -8.12
C GLY A 85 7.46 -16.95 -6.64
N HIS A 86 8.37 -16.56 -5.74
CA HIS A 86 8.35 -16.93 -4.33
C HIS A 86 7.80 -15.82 -3.42
N PHE A 87 6.58 -16.03 -2.90
CA PHE A 87 5.84 -15.08 -2.05
C PHE A 87 6.66 -14.62 -0.83
N LYS A 88 7.18 -15.57 -0.04
CA LYS A 88 7.96 -15.26 1.17
C LYS A 88 9.24 -14.48 0.85
N GLN A 89 9.90 -14.80 -0.26
CA GLN A 89 11.10 -14.09 -0.69
C GLN A 89 10.77 -12.66 -1.10
N CYS A 90 9.74 -12.46 -1.92
CA CYS A 90 9.28 -11.13 -2.31
C CYS A 90 8.90 -10.29 -1.08
N ARG A 91 8.18 -10.88 -0.12
CA ARG A 91 7.82 -10.22 1.15
C ARG A 91 9.04 -9.71 1.89
N ASN A 92 10.04 -10.57 2.08
CA ASN A 92 11.26 -10.23 2.79
C ASN A 92 12.03 -9.12 2.06
N ASN A 93 12.14 -9.20 0.73
CA ASN A 93 12.83 -8.19 -0.07
C ASN A 93 12.13 -6.82 0.02
N LYS A 94 10.79 -6.77 -0.04
CA LYS A 94 10.01 -5.53 0.13
C LYS A 94 10.20 -4.91 1.52
N LEU A 95 10.11 -5.72 2.58
CA LEU A 95 10.27 -5.23 3.95
C LEU A 95 11.70 -4.75 4.20
N ALA A 96 12.72 -5.47 3.73
CA ALA A 96 14.12 -5.04 3.80
C ALA A 96 14.33 -3.70 3.05
N PHE A 97 13.79 -3.60 1.84
CA PHE A 97 13.81 -2.34 1.08
C PHE A 97 13.16 -1.18 1.83
N LEU A 98 12.01 -1.39 2.49
CA LEU A 98 11.39 -0.32 3.29
C LEU A 98 12.26 0.08 4.48
N MET A 99 12.98 -0.85 5.11
CA MET A 99 13.91 -0.52 6.19
C MET A 99 15.02 0.43 5.72
N ASP A 100 15.55 0.19 4.52
CA ASP A 100 16.60 0.97 3.89
C ASP A 100 16.11 2.05 2.91
N LEU A 101 14.81 2.38 2.90
CA LEU A 101 14.16 3.25 1.90
C LEU A 101 14.96 4.52 1.53
N MET A 102 15.50 5.21 2.54
CA MET A 102 16.23 6.48 2.37
C MET A 102 17.57 6.35 1.63
N ARG A 103 18.07 5.12 1.45
CA ARG A 103 19.33 4.83 0.74
C ARG A 103 19.13 4.65 -0.75
N HIS A 104 17.89 4.55 -1.22
CA HIS A 104 17.57 4.26 -2.61
C HIS A 104 17.20 5.53 -3.37
N SER A 105 17.67 5.63 -4.61
CA SER A 105 17.34 6.72 -5.51
C SER A 105 17.21 6.22 -6.94
N ALA A 106 16.31 6.82 -7.71
CA ALA A 106 16.19 6.56 -9.13
C ALA A 106 17.30 7.30 -9.91
N SER A 107 17.54 6.87 -11.15
CA SER A 107 18.50 7.48 -12.05
C SER A 107 17.82 8.23 -13.20
N GLY A 108 18.57 9.14 -13.83
CA GLY A 108 18.14 9.85 -15.05
C GLY A 108 16.80 10.57 -14.90
N ALA A 109 15.93 10.40 -15.90
CA ALA A 109 14.63 11.07 -15.98
C ALA A 109 13.64 10.68 -14.87
N LYS A 110 13.86 9.55 -14.17
CA LYS A 110 12.98 9.07 -13.09
C LYS A 110 13.34 9.67 -11.73
N LYS A 111 14.52 10.30 -11.59
CA LYS A 111 15.06 10.81 -10.32
C LYS A 111 14.13 11.81 -9.64
N SER A 112 13.69 12.85 -10.35
CA SER A 112 12.80 13.87 -9.79
C SER A 112 11.46 13.28 -9.35
N MET A 113 10.88 12.39 -10.15
CA MET A 113 9.61 11.73 -9.83
C MET A 113 9.74 10.80 -8.61
N TRP A 114 10.87 10.12 -8.46
CA TRP A 114 11.18 9.36 -7.25
C TRP A 114 11.28 10.24 -6.02
N GLU A 115 12.10 11.30 -6.08
CA GLU A 115 12.35 12.19 -4.95
C GLU A 115 11.09 12.94 -4.52
N MET A 116 10.26 13.37 -5.48
CA MET A 116 9.02 14.10 -5.20
C MET A 116 7.88 13.18 -4.76
N PHE A 117 7.66 12.04 -5.42
CA PHE A 117 6.46 11.22 -5.22
C PHE A 117 6.76 9.83 -4.68
N GLY A 118 7.59 9.06 -5.39
CA GLY A 118 7.81 7.64 -5.08
C GLY A 118 8.33 7.42 -3.66
N ASN A 119 9.34 8.18 -3.26
CA ASN A 119 9.93 8.11 -1.92
C ASN A 119 8.92 8.47 -0.82
N HIS A 120 8.10 9.51 -1.03
CA HIS A 120 7.09 9.91 -0.05
C HIS A 120 5.97 8.88 0.08
N ALA A 121 5.47 8.33 -1.03
CA ALA A 121 4.43 7.31 -1.00
C ALA A 121 4.88 6.03 -0.27
N LEU A 122 6.10 5.56 -0.55
CA LEU A 122 6.66 4.39 0.15
C LEU A 122 7.01 4.69 1.61
N HIS A 123 7.40 5.92 1.94
CA HIS A 123 7.64 6.32 3.33
C HIS A 123 6.35 6.36 4.14
N TRP A 124 5.24 6.82 3.54
CA TRP A 124 3.93 6.73 4.15
C TRP A 124 3.54 5.27 4.41
N LEU A 125 3.69 4.41 3.39
CA LEU A 125 3.37 2.98 3.53
C LEU A 125 4.21 2.32 4.62
N LYS A 126 5.52 2.59 4.67
CA LYS A 126 6.41 2.12 5.74
C LYS A 126 5.88 2.49 7.12
N LYS A 127 5.54 3.76 7.33
CA LYS A 127 5.02 4.25 8.62
C LYS A 127 3.70 3.60 8.97
N LEU A 128 2.79 3.46 8.01
CA LEU A 128 1.50 2.83 8.22
C LEU A 128 1.64 1.37 8.63
N LEU A 129 2.41 0.59 7.88
CA LEU A 129 2.67 -0.83 8.18
C LEU A 129 3.32 -0.99 9.56
N GLN A 130 4.28 -0.14 9.91
CA GLN A 130 4.91 -0.17 11.23
C GLN A 130 3.90 0.10 12.35
N ARG A 131 3.05 1.12 12.22
CA ARG A 131 2.01 1.43 13.21
C ARG A 131 1.00 0.30 13.37
N VAL A 132 0.61 -0.33 12.27
CA VAL A 132 -0.29 -1.49 12.27
C VAL A 132 0.35 -2.68 12.99
N ASP A 133 1.62 -2.99 12.68
CA ASP A 133 2.37 -4.08 13.31
C ASP A 133 2.56 -3.83 14.82
N ASP A 134 2.95 -2.60 15.20
CA ASP A 134 3.13 -2.19 16.60
C ASP A 134 1.81 -2.30 17.38
N ALA A 135 0.70 -1.81 16.82
CA ALA A 135 -0.62 -1.91 17.43
C ALA A 135 -1.10 -3.36 17.54
N ALA A 136 -0.87 -4.19 16.52
CA ALA A 136 -1.23 -5.60 16.55
C ALA A 136 -0.44 -6.37 17.61
N TYR A 137 0.86 -6.10 17.72
CA TYR A 137 1.74 -6.67 18.74
C TYR A 137 1.26 -6.30 20.15
N GLN A 138 1.03 -5.01 20.41
CA GLN A 138 0.57 -4.54 21.72
C GLN A 138 -0.84 -5.06 22.09
N ARG A 139 -1.74 -5.22 21.11
CA ARG A 139 -3.05 -5.86 21.32
C ARG A 139 -2.91 -7.33 21.72
N ALA A 140 -1.99 -8.06 21.07
CA ALA A 140 -1.73 -9.45 21.39
C ALA A 140 -1.14 -9.61 22.79
N THR A 141 -0.18 -8.76 23.19
CA THR A 141 0.42 -8.81 24.53
C THR A 141 -0.60 -8.51 25.63
N ARG A 142 -1.45 -7.48 25.44
CA ARG A 142 -2.55 -7.14 26.37
C ARG A 142 -3.50 -8.31 26.61
N ASN A 143 -3.83 -9.07 25.57
CA ASN A 143 -4.72 -10.23 25.69
C ASN A 143 -4.08 -11.42 26.41
N THR A 144 -2.75 -11.43 26.57
CA THR A 144 -1.98 -12.55 27.15
C THR A 144 -1.43 -12.26 28.56
N GLN A 145 -1.32 -11.01 28.99
CA GLN A 145 -0.76 -10.64 30.30
C GLN A 145 -1.85 -10.23 31.31
N TYR A 146 -1.86 -10.94 32.45
CA TYR A 146 -2.44 -10.44 33.71
C TYR A 146 -1.55 -9.29 34.23
N GLU A 147 -2.19 -8.14 34.48
CA GLU A 147 -1.73 -6.95 35.24
C GLU A 147 -0.21 -6.78 35.43
N GLY A 148 0.46 -6.03 34.55
CA GLY A 148 1.85 -5.61 34.79
C GLY A 148 2.44 -4.69 33.73
N THR A 149 2.49 -3.40 34.03
CA THR A 149 3.16 -2.30 33.29
C THR A 149 2.78 -2.18 31.80
N HIS A 150 1.74 -1.37 31.56
CA HIS A 150 1.32 -0.96 30.23
C HIS A 150 2.30 0.06 29.63
N ASP A 151 2.89 -0.27 28.48
CA ASP A 151 3.04 0.74 27.44
C ASP A 151 1.62 0.97 26.87
N GLU A 152 1.05 2.14 27.13
CA GLU A 152 -0.28 2.47 26.63
C GLU A 152 -0.23 2.59 25.10
N LEU A 153 -0.87 1.62 24.44
CA LEU A 153 -1.22 1.69 23.03
C LEU A 153 -1.96 3.00 22.78
N SER A 154 -1.36 3.90 21.99
CA SER A 154 -1.99 5.17 21.66
C SER A 154 -3.35 4.88 21.04
N SER A 155 -4.41 5.49 21.57
CA SER A 155 -5.78 5.31 21.05
C SER A 155 -5.88 5.54 19.52
N GLU A 156 -4.94 6.28 18.95
CA GLU A 156 -4.86 6.52 17.51
C GLU A 156 -4.26 5.35 16.71
N ASP A 157 -3.32 4.59 17.28
CA ASP A 157 -2.75 3.41 16.62
C ASP A 157 -3.73 2.23 16.63
N GLU A 158 -4.57 2.12 17.68
CA GLU A 158 -5.68 1.16 17.68
C GLU A 158 -6.68 1.46 16.56
N ARG A 159 -7.05 2.73 16.40
CA ARG A 159 -7.93 3.19 15.33
C ARG A 159 -7.34 2.95 13.95
N VAL A 160 -6.03 3.14 13.79
CA VAL A 160 -5.36 2.85 12.51
C VAL A 160 -5.38 1.36 12.21
N LEU A 161 -5.09 0.50 13.19
CA LEU A 161 -5.19 -0.94 13.03
C LEU A 161 -6.63 -1.36 12.67
N GLU A 162 -7.63 -0.84 13.38
CA GLU A 162 -9.05 -1.13 13.10
C GLU A 162 -9.45 -0.71 11.70
N ARG A 163 -9.09 0.50 11.28
CA ARG A 163 -9.36 1.00 9.92
C ARG A 163 -8.63 0.17 8.86
N TRP A 164 -7.38 -0.19 9.11
CA TRP A 164 -6.58 -0.99 8.19
C TRP A 164 -7.16 -2.40 8.01
N MET A 165 -7.67 -3.02 9.08
CA MET A 165 -8.23 -4.37 9.02
C MET A 165 -9.71 -4.39 8.61
N SER A 166 -10.37 -3.24 8.58
CA SER A 166 -11.79 -3.14 8.25
C SER A 166 -12.04 -3.37 6.75
N SER A 167 -13.14 -4.06 6.46
CA SER A 167 -13.68 -4.22 5.12
C SER A 167 -14.64 -3.11 4.70
N THR A 168 -14.94 -2.14 5.58
CA THR A 168 -15.92 -1.10 5.31
C THR A 168 -15.41 -0.04 4.32
N LEU A 169 -16.32 0.54 3.54
CA LEU A 169 -15.99 1.60 2.60
C LEU A 169 -15.51 2.87 3.32
N GLU A 170 -16.06 3.14 4.50
CA GLU A 170 -15.68 4.28 5.35
C GLU A 170 -14.22 4.14 5.80
N ALA A 171 -13.79 2.94 6.18
CA ALA A 171 -12.41 2.69 6.57
C ALA A 171 -11.46 2.79 5.37
N ALA A 172 -11.83 2.23 4.22
CA ALA A 172 -11.07 2.37 2.99
C ALA A 172 -10.89 3.84 2.59
N SER A 173 -11.99 4.61 2.61
CA SER A 173 -11.99 6.05 2.35
C SER A 173 -11.08 6.80 3.32
N ALA A 174 -11.13 6.47 4.62
CA ALA A 174 -10.28 7.09 5.63
C ALA A 174 -8.79 6.83 5.37
N ILE A 175 -8.41 5.61 4.95
CA ILE A 175 -7.01 5.27 4.61
C ILE A 175 -6.55 6.04 3.37
N ILE A 176 -7.39 6.14 2.33
CA ILE A 176 -7.06 6.91 1.12
C ILE A 176 -6.91 8.40 1.47
N GLN A 177 -7.82 8.96 2.26
CA GLN A 177 -7.73 10.36 2.70
C GLN A 177 -6.49 10.62 3.57
N ASP A 178 -6.07 9.67 4.40
CA ASP A 178 -4.81 9.78 5.16
C ASP A 178 -3.60 9.82 4.23
N PHE A 179 -3.55 8.95 3.23
CA PHE A 179 -2.53 8.96 2.18
C PHE A 179 -2.51 10.31 1.43
N GLU A 180 -3.65 10.79 0.98
CA GLU A 180 -3.78 12.06 0.26
C GLU A 180 -3.33 13.24 1.12
N LYS A 181 -3.75 13.31 2.39
CA LYS A 181 -3.31 14.35 3.33
C LYS A 181 -1.81 14.29 3.56
N PHE A 182 -1.24 13.09 3.72
CA PHE A 182 0.20 12.93 3.86
C PHE A 182 0.92 13.45 2.62
N MET A 183 0.52 13.02 1.43
CA MET A 183 1.13 13.46 0.17
C MET A 183 0.98 14.97 -0.01
N HIS A 184 -0.19 15.53 0.26
CA HIS A 184 -0.40 16.98 0.20
C HIS A 184 0.54 17.72 1.16
N SER A 185 0.71 17.26 2.40
CA SER A 185 1.63 17.89 3.35
C SER A 185 3.09 17.90 2.86
N LYS A 186 3.50 16.88 2.08
CA LYS A 186 4.85 16.80 1.52
C LYS A 186 4.98 17.62 0.24
N LEU A 187 3.92 17.72 -0.54
CA LEU A 187 3.93 18.34 -1.86
C LEU A 187 3.38 19.77 -1.89
N ALA A 188 2.84 20.28 -0.78
CA ALA A 188 2.20 21.60 -0.72
C ALA A 188 3.14 22.73 -1.20
N HIS A 189 4.42 22.65 -0.85
CA HIS A 189 5.43 23.62 -1.27
C HIS A 189 5.73 23.61 -2.79
N LEU A 190 5.29 22.56 -3.49
CA LEU A 190 5.47 22.38 -4.95
C LEU A 190 4.20 22.78 -5.73
N GLY A 191 3.20 23.35 -5.07
CA GLY A 191 1.96 23.81 -5.71
C GLY A 191 0.99 22.70 -6.10
N PHE A 192 1.19 21.47 -5.60
CA PHE A 192 0.26 20.37 -5.83
C PHE A 192 -0.99 20.50 -4.95
N ALA A 193 -2.13 20.83 -5.56
CA ALA A 193 -3.45 20.73 -4.95
C ALA A 193 -4.07 19.36 -5.28
N PRO A 194 -4.83 18.73 -4.36
CA PRO A 194 -5.63 17.55 -4.68
C PRO A 194 -6.59 17.88 -5.82
N LEU A 195 -6.80 16.93 -6.74
CA LEU A 195 -7.88 17.04 -7.72
C LEU A 195 -9.20 17.02 -6.96
N THR A 196 -9.86 18.17 -6.85
CA THR A 196 -11.20 18.22 -6.26
C THR A 196 -12.20 17.60 -7.24
N GLN A 197 -13.26 16.99 -6.69
CA GLN A 197 -14.28 16.30 -7.48
C GLN A 197 -14.93 17.22 -8.53
N ASP A 198 -14.97 18.54 -8.25
CA ASP A 198 -15.45 19.58 -9.16
C ASP A 198 -14.54 19.80 -10.39
N GLN A 199 -13.25 19.49 -10.31
CA GLN A 199 -12.32 19.60 -11.45
C GLN A 199 -12.37 18.40 -12.39
N LEU A 200 -12.86 17.25 -11.89
CA LEU A 200 -13.05 16.04 -12.70
C LEU A 200 -14.32 16.12 -13.57
N SER A 201 -15.37 16.78 -13.08
CA SER A 201 -16.64 16.93 -13.81
C SER A 201 -16.57 18.00 -14.92
N ALA A 202 -15.73 19.03 -14.78
CA ALA A 202 -15.58 20.12 -15.75
C ALA A 202 -14.79 19.75 -17.02
N SER A 203 -14.20 18.55 -17.08
CA SER A 203 -13.38 18.09 -18.22
C SER A 203 -14.04 16.96 -19.04
N SER A 204 -15.35 16.75 -18.83
CA SER A 204 -16.18 15.72 -19.49
C SER A 204 -16.86 16.25 -20.73
#